data_AF-A0AAP2UKA2-F1
#
_entry.id   AF-A0AAP2UKA2-F1
#
_cell.length_a   1.000
_cell.length_b   1.000
_cell.length_c   1.000
_cell.angle_alpha   90.00
_cell.angle_beta   90.00
_cell.angle_gamma   90.00
#
_symmetry.space_group_name_H-M   'P 1'
#
loop_
_entity.id
_entity.type
_entity.pdbx_description
1 polymer ?
#
loop_
_entity_poly.entity_id
_entity_poly.type
_entity_poly.pdbx_seq_one_letter_code
_entity_poly.pdbx_strand_id
1 'polypeptide(L)'
;MGLNQESREELEYLFREWEMERDPEEMIRESMAPVRQAAIGPMLVGRELEEINWEPVKMDDPRLTVHPDWLKEFRDFAWSDSSSLTLHQSARIERTEKGFQICIYNHTDYDALLAMLENRGFSLPTADEWAYLCGGGCRTLFPWGDGLDYSMRLHWFENMDEDENRPYDMEEPNFFGLSIAYDPYMREVVQADRLTTCGGDGGCNICGGLGPFLGFLPCSPHCKPEVQEDNELNGDYDFYRPIIRLENYD
;
A
#
# COMPACT_ATOMS: atom_id res chain seq x y z
N MET A 1 10.30 -12.69 -21.38
CA MET A 1 10.21 -13.62 -20.24
C MET A 1 8.73 -13.75 -19.94
N GLY A 2 8.28 -14.96 -19.61
CA GLY A 2 6.87 -15.31 -19.49
C GLY A 2 6.55 -15.66 -18.05
N LEU A 3 5.25 -15.67 -17.72
CA LEU A 3 4.76 -15.98 -16.38
C LEU A 3 5.28 -17.34 -15.90
N ASN A 4 5.51 -17.48 -14.59
CA ASN A 4 5.76 -18.80 -14.01
C ASN A 4 4.53 -19.71 -14.22
N GLN A 5 4.72 -21.03 -14.11
CA GLN A 5 3.66 -21.98 -14.44
C GLN A 5 2.45 -21.86 -13.52
N GLU A 6 2.66 -21.68 -12.21
CA GLU A 6 1.57 -21.59 -11.23
C GLU A 6 0.70 -20.35 -11.45
N SER A 7 1.30 -19.16 -11.62
CA SER A 7 0.57 -17.93 -11.93
C SER A 7 -0.12 -17.98 -13.28
N ARG A 8 0.48 -18.66 -14.27
CA ARG A 8 -0.18 -18.89 -15.54
C ARG A 8 -1.42 -19.79 -15.40
N GLU A 9 -1.32 -20.87 -14.64
CA GLU A 9 -2.45 -21.78 -14.39
C GLU A 9 -3.60 -21.10 -13.63
N GLU A 10 -3.29 -20.24 -12.66
CA GLU A 10 -4.30 -19.40 -11.98
C GLU A 10 -5.03 -18.47 -12.96
N LEU A 11 -4.30 -17.76 -13.81
CA LEU A 11 -4.91 -16.88 -14.82
C LEU A 11 -5.74 -17.65 -15.84
N GLU A 12 -5.24 -18.78 -16.33
CA GLU A 12 -5.98 -19.63 -17.27
C GLU A 12 -7.27 -20.19 -16.62
N TYR A 13 -7.26 -20.45 -15.31
CA TYR A 13 -8.48 -20.78 -14.58
C TYR A 13 -9.46 -19.61 -14.55
N LEU A 14 -9.04 -18.43 -14.11
CA LEU A 14 -9.90 -17.24 -14.05
C LEU A 14 -10.46 -16.87 -15.42
N PHE A 15 -9.66 -16.94 -16.48
CA PHE A 15 -10.09 -16.59 -17.83
C PHE A 15 -11.16 -17.57 -18.35
N ARG A 16 -11.07 -18.86 -18.00
CA ARG A 16 -12.13 -19.82 -18.30
C ARG A 16 -13.41 -19.51 -17.55
N GLU A 17 -13.32 -19.16 -16.26
CA GLU A 17 -14.48 -18.78 -15.44
C GLU A 17 -15.15 -17.51 -15.97
N TRP A 18 -14.38 -16.56 -16.51
CA TRP A 18 -14.89 -15.32 -17.08
C TRP A 18 -15.26 -15.42 -18.57
N GLU A 19 -15.19 -16.61 -19.17
CA GLU A 19 -15.41 -16.84 -20.61
C GLU A 19 -14.57 -15.89 -21.49
N MET A 20 -13.38 -15.53 -21.05
CA MET A 20 -12.51 -14.56 -21.70
C MET A 20 -11.52 -15.23 -22.64
N GLU A 21 -11.68 -14.97 -23.94
CA GLU A 21 -10.77 -15.45 -24.99
C GLU A 21 -9.61 -14.45 -25.21
N ARG A 22 -8.76 -14.28 -24.20
CA ARG A 22 -7.58 -13.39 -24.26
C ARG A 22 -6.31 -14.10 -23.79
N ASP A 23 -5.16 -13.68 -24.30
CA ASP A 23 -3.86 -14.15 -23.81
C ASP A 23 -3.56 -13.53 -22.43
N PRO A 24 -3.33 -14.35 -21.38
CA PRO A 24 -2.96 -13.84 -20.05
C PRO A 24 -1.75 -12.91 -20.08
N GLU A 25 -0.74 -13.20 -20.91
CA GLU A 25 0.45 -12.35 -21.00
C GLU A 25 0.16 -10.97 -21.62
N GLU A 26 -0.85 -10.88 -22.50
CA GLU A 26 -1.29 -9.60 -23.07
C GLU A 26 -1.96 -8.73 -22.01
N MET A 27 -2.84 -9.30 -21.18
CA MET A 27 -3.48 -8.60 -20.07
C MET A 27 -2.43 -8.06 -19.09
N ILE A 28 -1.47 -8.89 -18.69
CA ILE A 28 -0.41 -8.45 -17.77
C ILE A 28 0.40 -7.31 -18.41
N ARG A 29 0.78 -7.42 -19.67
CA ARG A 29 1.51 -6.36 -20.38
C ARG A 29 0.72 -5.05 -20.44
N GLU A 30 -0.60 -5.10 -20.60
CA GLU A 30 -1.46 -3.93 -20.57
C GLU A 30 -1.52 -3.27 -19.18
N SER A 31 -1.36 -4.02 -18.11
CA SER A 31 -1.30 -3.50 -16.74
C SER A 31 0.08 -2.98 -16.33
N MET A 32 1.15 -3.35 -17.05
CA MET A 32 2.52 -2.97 -16.71
C MET A 32 3.00 -1.70 -17.44
N ALA A 33 3.77 -0.88 -16.75
CA ALA A 33 4.44 0.29 -17.32
C ALA A 33 5.45 -0.13 -18.39
N PRO A 34 5.63 0.66 -19.47
CA PRO A 34 6.58 0.32 -20.51
C PRO A 34 8.01 0.32 -19.98
N VAL A 35 8.84 -0.51 -20.60
CA VAL A 35 10.29 -0.51 -20.36
C VAL A 35 10.85 0.87 -20.71
N ARG A 36 11.56 1.47 -19.76
CA ARG A 36 12.17 2.80 -19.88
C ARG A 36 13.52 2.85 -19.17
N GLN A 37 14.28 3.90 -19.46
CA GLN A 37 15.47 4.25 -18.70
C GLN A 37 15.16 5.50 -17.87
N ALA A 38 15.53 5.49 -16.60
CA ALA A 38 15.39 6.61 -15.69
C ALA A 38 16.72 6.81 -14.94
N ALA A 39 17.06 8.07 -14.65
CA ALA A 39 18.19 8.38 -13.78
C ALA A 39 17.67 8.53 -12.36
N ILE A 40 18.11 7.64 -11.46
CA ILE A 40 17.74 7.67 -10.05
C ILE A 40 18.88 8.29 -9.26
N GLY A 41 18.62 9.46 -8.65
CA GLY A 41 19.59 10.16 -7.82
C GLY A 41 19.73 9.52 -6.43
N PRO A 42 20.81 9.84 -5.68
CA PRO A 42 20.93 9.42 -4.29
C PRO A 42 19.84 10.08 -3.43
N MET A 43 19.26 9.31 -2.51
CA MET A 43 18.20 9.79 -1.62
C MET A 43 18.20 9.04 -0.29
N LEU A 44 17.67 9.68 0.75
CA LEU A 44 17.26 9.02 1.99
C LEU A 44 15.77 8.69 1.89
N VAL A 45 15.37 7.53 2.38
CA VAL A 45 14.01 6.98 2.20
C VAL A 45 13.47 6.47 3.52
N GLY A 46 12.22 6.82 3.84
CA GLY A 46 11.49 6.22 4.95
C GLY A 46 11.37 4.71 4.78
N ARG A 47 11.75 3.94 5.82
CA ARG A 47 11.79 2.47 5.77
C ARG A 47 10.38 1.86 5.71
N GLU A 48 9.47 2.44 6.48
CA GLU A 48 8.07 2.05 6.59
C GLU A 48 7.18 3.13 5.96
N LEU A 49 5.93 2.78 5.70
CA LEU A 49 4.92 3.73 5.25
C LEU A 49 4.41 4.60 6.39
N GLU A 50 4.06 5.83 6.05
CA GLU A 50 3.43 6.78 6.95
C GLU A 50 1.93 6.88 6.61
N GLU A 51 1.11 6.87 7.66
CA GLU A 51 -0.34 7.03 7.54
C GLU A 51 -0.73 8.47 7.17
N ILE A 52 -1.82 8.59 6.42
CA ILE A 52 -2.44 9.87 6.03
C ILE A 52 -3.77 10.03 6.79
N ASN A 53 -4.19 11.27 7.01
CA ASN A 53 -5.47 11.66 7.64
C ASN A 53 -5.67 11.25 9.11
N TRP A 54 -4.96 10.28 9.64
CA TRP A 54 -5.10 9.86 11.04
C TRP A 54 -4.19 10.68 11.96
N GLU A 55 -4.78 11.54 12.78
CA GLU A 55 -4.06 12.32 13.79
C GLU A 55 -4.17 11.66 15.17
N PRO A 56 -3.05 11.26 15.80
CA PRO A 56 -3.05 10.78 17.17
C PRO A 56 -3.48 11.86 18.16
N VAL A 57 -4.47 11.57 18.99
CA VAL A 57 -5.01 12.49 19.99
C VAL A 57 -5.09 11.86 21.38
N LYS A 58 -5.31 12.68 22.40
CA LYS A 58 -5.57 12.22 23.77
C LYS A 58 -7.06 11.99 23.99
N MET A 59 -7.40 11.14 24.96
CA MET A 59 -8.79 10.81 25.30
C MET A 59 -9.63 12.04 25.72
N ASP A 60 -9.00 13.09 26.24
CA ASP A 60 -9.65 14.34 26.63
C ASP A 60 -9.67 15.40 25.52
N ASP A 61 -9.30 15.04 24.28
CA ASP A 61 -9.36 15.96 23.14
C ASP A 61 -10.81 16.46 22.95
N PRO A 62 -11.03 17.79 22.92
CA PRO A 62 -12.36 18.35 22.77
C PRO A 62 -13.13 17.80 21.57
N ARG A 63 -12.44 17.50 20.47
CA ARG A 63 -13.04 16.94 19.24
C ARG A 63 -13.61 15.54 19.46
N LEU A 64 -13.08 14.74 20.39
CA LEU A 64 -13.70 13.47 20.79
C LEU A 64 -14.87 13.69 21.74
N THR A 65 -14.71 14.58 22.71
CA THR A 65 -15.71 14.78 23.78
C THR A 65 -17.06 15.32 23.29
N VAL A 66 -17.08 15.97 22.12
CA VAL A 66 -18.32 16.43 21.46
C VAL A 66 -19.10 15.32 20.75
N HIS A 67 -18.55 14.09 20.66
CA HIS A 67 -19.18 12.91 20.07
C HIS A 67 -19.41 11.79 21.11
N PRO A 68 -20.48 11.87 21.92
CA PRO A 68 -20.80 10.85 22.93
C PRO A 68 -21.06 9.45 22.36
N ASP A 69 -21.48 9.37 21.10
CA ASP A 69 -21.67 8.15 20.33
C ASP A 69 -20.33 7.44 20.08
N TRP A 70 -19.29 8.15 19.65
CA TRP A 70 -17.95 7.56 19.47
C TRP A 70 -17.39 7.02 20.79
N LEU A 71 -17.55 7.80 21.87
CA LEU A 71 -17.11 7.39 23.21
C LEU A 71 -17.84 6.16 23.75
N LYS A 72 -19.07 5.93 23.29
CA LYS A 72 -19.82 4.71 23.62
C LYS A 72 -19.22 3.51 22.88
N GLU A 73 -19.01 3.61 21.57
CA GLU A 73 -18.38 2.56 20.77
C GLU A 73 -16.98 2.20 21.30
N PHE A 74 -16.17 3.21 21.66
CA PHE A 74 -14.85 3.00 22.24
C PHE A 74 -14.90 2.27 23.60
N ARG A 75 -15.94 2.52 24.39
CA ARG A 75 -16.15 1.82 25.64
C ARG A 75 -16.51 0.36 25.39
N ASP A 76 -17.39 0.10 24.44
CA ASP A 76 -17.80 -1.26 24.08
C ASP A 76 -16.60 -2.05 23.50
N PHE A 77 -15.78 -1.42 22.66
CA PHE A 77 -14.50 -1.95 22.19
C PHE A 77 -13.51 -2.24 23.32
N ALA A 78 -13.42 -1.39 24.35
CA ALA A 78 -12.49 -1.62 25.46
C ALA A 78 -12.75 -2.95 26.20
N TRP A 79 -13.99 -3.46 26.14
CA TRP A 79 -14.41 -4.74 26.70
C TRP A 79 -14.35 -5.92 25.71
N SER A 80 -13.99 -5.69 24.44
CA SER A 80 -13.82 -6.76 23.45
C SER A 80 -12.36 -7.23 23.38
N ASP A 81 -12.17 -8.38 22.73
CA ASP A 81 -10.84 -8.94 22.44
C ASP A 81 -10.26 -8.40 21.11
N SER A 82 -10.92 -7.44 20.46
CA SER A 82 -10.45 -6.83 19.21
C SER A 82 -9.19 -6.00 19.44
N SER A 83 -8.32 -5.97 18.42
CA SER A 83 -7.09 -5.17 18.40
C SER A 83 -7.35 -3.70 18.04
N SER A 84 -8.33 -3.43 17.16
CA SER A 84 -8.70 -2.08 16.74
C SER A 84 -10.20 -1.92 16.45
N LEU A 85 -10.66 -0.68 16.47
CA LEU A 85 -11.97 -0.24 16.01
C LEU A 85 -11.79 1.06 15.23
N THR A 86 -12.22 1.06 13.97
CA THR A 86 -12.24 2.23 13.10
C THR A 86 -13.67 2.68 12.86
N LEU A 87 -14.01 3.89 13.30
CA LEU A 87 -15.23 4.59 12.91
C LEU A 87 -14.94 5.32 11.60
N HIS A 88 -15.60 4.91 10.52
CA HIS A 88 -15.30 5.32 9.16
C HIS A 88 -15.15 6.85 9.03
N GLN A 89 -13.97 7.27 8.55
CA GLN A 89 -13.57 8.68 8.36
C GLN A 89 -13.88 9.60 9.56
N SER A 90 -13.84 9.05 10.77
CA SER A 90 -14.24 9.76 11.99
C SER A 90 -13.16 9.66 13.06
N ALA A 91 -13.00 8.47 13.65
CA ALA A 91 -12.03 8.23 14.71
C ALA A 91 -11.65 6.75 14.78
N ARG A 92 -10.43 6.46 15.19
CA ARG A 92 -9.89 5.11 15.33
C ARG A 92 -9.37 4.90 16.75
N ILE A 93 -9.63 3.75 17.34
CA ILE A 93 -9.04 3.33 18.62
C ILE A 93 -8.33 2.00 18.45
N GLU A 94 -7.11 1.92 18.94
CA GLU A 94 -6.26 0.74 18.81
C GLU A 94 -5.68 0.35 20.17
N ARG A 95 -5.64 -0.96 20.41
CA ARG A 95 -5.02 -1.53 21.60
C ARG A 95 -3.52 -1.61 21.38
N THR A 96 -2.77 -1.01 22.29
CA THR A 96 -1.29 -1.01 22.28
C THR A 96 -0.78 -1.65 23.56
N GLU A 97 0.51 -1.98 23.62
CA GLU A 97 1.15 -2.49 24.84
C GLU A 97 0.99 -1.55 26.05
N LYS A 98 0.81 -0.24 25.80
CA LYS A 98 0.71 0.81 26.82
C LYS A 98 -0.73 1.22 27.15
N GLY A 99 -1.73 0.57 26.56
CA GLY A 99 -3.15 0.89 26.74
C GLY A 99 -3.84 1.10 25.40
N PHE A 100 -4.38 2.29 25.16
CA PHE A 100 -5.09 2.62 23.93
C PHE A 100 -4.48 3.84 23.25
N GLN A 101 -4.36 3.78 21.92
CA GLN A 101 -4.09 4.94 21.06
C GLN A 101 -5.39 5.34 20.37
N ILE A 102 -5.69 6.63 20.34
CA ILE A 102 -6.87 7.16 19.64
C ILE A 102 -6.38 8.10 18.54
N CYS A 103 -6.99 7.99 17.37
CA CYS A 103 -6.75 8.88 16.24
C CYS A 103 -8.07 9.53 15.80
N ILE A 104 -8.01 10.77 15.31
CA ILE A 104 -9.13 11.44 14.64
C ILE A 104 -8.81 11.53 13.16
N TYR A 105 -9.82 11.32 12.32
CA TYR A 105 -9.70 11.49 10.89
C TYR A 105 -9.78 12.97 10.50
N ASN A 106 -8.75 13.46 9.83
CA ASN A 106 -8.71 14.78 9.24
C ASN A 106 -8.69 14.64 7.72
N HIS A 107 -9.69 15.18 7.04
CA HIS A 107 -9.68 15.21 5.58
C HIS A 107 -8.53 16.10 5.08
N THR A 108 -7.71 15.55 4.17
CA THR A 108 -6.71 16.30 3.42
C THR A 108 -6.78 15.93 1.94
N ASP A 109 -6.19 16.77 1.11
CA ASP A 109 -6.01 16.52 -0.32
C ASP A 109 -4.52 16.39 -0.67
N TYR A 110 -4.26 16.00 -1.92
CA TYR A 110 -2.93 15.82 -2.46
C TYR A 110 -2.05 17.07 -2.36
N ASP A 111 -2.59 18.25 -2.68
CA ASP A 111 -1.84 19.51 -2.65
C ASP A 111 -1.43 19.88 -1.21
N ALA A 112 -2.33 19.68 -0.24
CA ALA A 112 -2.05 19.88 1.17
C ALA A 112 -1.01 18.89 1.71
N LEU A 113 -1.03 17.63 1.27
CA LEU A 113 0.02 16.65 1.59
C LEU A 113 1.38 17.12 1.08
N LEU A 114 1.46 17.53 -0.19
CA LEU A 114 2.70 18.03 -0.79
C LEU A 114 3.25 19.25 -0.03
N ALA A 115 2.40 20.23 0.25
CA ALA A 115 2.80 21.42 1.01
C ALA A 115 3.26 21.08 2.44
N MET A 116 2.61 20.11 3.09
CA MET A 116 3.01 19.62 4.42
C MET A 116 4.40 18.98 4.39
N LEU A 117 4.67 18.13 3.40
CA LEU A 117 5.97 17.47 3.23
C LEU A 117 7.08 18.48 2.92
N GLU A 118 6.84 19.41 1.99
CA GLU A 118 7.80 20.45 1.62
C GLU A 118 8.19 21.30 2.83
N ASN A 119 7.22 21.72 3.65
CA ASN A 119 7.46 22.50 4.87
C ASN A 119 8.29 21.73 5.91
N ARG A 120 8.29 20.40 5.86
CA ARG A 120 9.11 19.52 6.72
C ARG A 120 10.44 19.12 6.09
N GLY A 121 10.73 19.58 4.87
CA GLY A 121 11.94 19.23 4.13
C GLY A 121 11.91 17.84 3.50
N PHE A 122 10.72 17.26 3.31
CA PHE A 122 10.50 15.99 2.64
C PHE A 122 9.85 16.19 1.27
N SER A 123 9.88 15.13 0.47
CA SER A 123 9.14 15.01 -0.78
C SER A 123 8.63 13.58 -0.94
N LEU A 124 7.82 13.34 -1.97
CA LEU A 124 7.41 12.00 -2.39
C LEU A 124 8.34 11.45 -3.47
N PRO A 125 8.50 10.11 -3.55
CA PRO A 125 9.14 9.48 -4.70
C PRO A 125 8.29 9.70 -5.95
N THR A 126 8.92 9.90 -7.11
CA THR A 126 8.26 9.75 -8.41
C THR A 126 7.95 8.27 -8.68
N ALA A 127 7.09 7.96 -9.65
CA ALA A 127 6.82 6.58 -10.04
C ALA A 127 8.09 5.80 -10.45
N ASP A 128 9.08 6.47 -11.05
CA ASP A 128 10.36 5.86 -11.44
C ASP A 128 11.23 5.53 -10.22
N GLU A 129 11.31 6.46 -9.27
CA GLU A 129 12.02 6.24 -8.01
C GLU A 129 11.32 5.15 -7.19
N TRP A 130 9.99 5.16 -7.10
CA TRP A 130 9.21 4.13 -6.42
C TRP A 130 9.46 2.74 -7.00
N ALA A 131 9.40 2.60 -8.34
CA ALA A 131 9.70 1.34 -9.03
C ALA A 131 11.13 0.84 -8.74
N TYR A 132 12.10 1.76 -8.67
CA TYR A 132 13.48 1.42 -8.31
C TYR A 132 13.60 1.01 -6.85
N LEU A 133 12.94 1.70 -5.92
CA LEU A 133 12.95 1.36 -4.50
C LEU A 133 12.28 0.01 -4.22
N CYS A 134 11.26 -0.34 -5.00
CA CYS A 134 10.55 -1.61 -4.90
C CYS A 134 11.36 -2.77 -5.50
N GLY A 135 11.85 -2.62 -6.74
CA GLY A 135 12.44 -3.72 -7.52
C GLY A 135 13.96 -3.67 -7.71
N GLY A 136 14.65 -2.60 -7.34
CA GLY A 136 16.12 -2.50 -7.42
C GLY A 136 16.65 -2.46 -8.85
N GLY A 137 15.79 -2.11 -9.81
CA GLY A 137 16.10 -2.18 -11.24
C GLY A 137 15.98 -3.59 -11.85
N CYS A 138 15.27 -4.52 -11.19
CA CYS A 138 14.91 -5.80 -11.78
C CYS A 138 14.15 -5.61 -13.11
N ARG A 139 14.14 -6.67 -13.93
CA ARG A 139 13.40 -6.72 -15.20
C ARG A 139 12.34 -7.83 -15.20
N THR A 140 12.09 -8.39 -14.04
CA THR A 140 11.12 -9.43 -13.75
C THR A 140 9.86 -8.81 -13.18
N LEU A 141 8.71 -9.49 -13.30
CA LEU A 141 7.43 -8.97 -12.83
C LEU A 141 7.44 -8.59 -11.34
N PHE A 142 8.08 -9.40 -10.50
CA PHE A 142 8.34 -9.14 -9.09
C PHE A 142 9.85 -9.15 -8.83
N PRO A 143 10.33 -8.63 -7.68
CA PRO A 143 11.75 -8.65 -7.34
C PRO A 143 12.39 -10.05 -7.36
N TRP A 144 11.61 -11.10 -7.16
CA TRP A 144 12.05 -12.50 -7.14
C TRP A 144 11.81 -13.28 -8.45
N GLY A 145 11.00 -12.77 -9.38
CA GLY A 145 10.71 -13.51 -10.62
C GLY A 145 9.47 -13.05 -11.38
N ASP A 146 9.12 -13.80 -12.43
CA ASP A 146 8.00 -13.48 -13.32
C ASP A 146 6.66 -14.09 -12.87
N GLY A 147 6.47 -14.33 -11.58
CA GLY A 147 5.21 -14.81 -11.03
C GLY A 147 5.19 -14.71 -9.51
N LEU A 148 4.01 -14.91 -8.93
CA LEU A 148 3.87 -14.93 -7.48
C LEU A 148 4.55 -16.17 -6.90
N ASP A 149 5.14 -16.02 -5.73
CA ASP A 149 5.61 -17.15 -4.93
C ASP A 149 4.50 -17.55 -3.95
N TYR A 150 3.79 -18.64 -4.28
CA TYR A 150 2.64 -19.13 -3.50
C TYR A 150 3.04 -19.75 -2.15
N SER A 151 4.33 -19.86 -1.84
CA SER A 151 4.82 -20.27 -0.52
C SER A 151 4.90 -19.11 0.49
N MET A 152 4.75 -17.88 0.00
CA MET A 152 4.72 -16.68 0.83
C MET A 152 3.46 -16.63 1.69
N ARG A 153 3.63 -16.24 2.95
CA ARG A 153 2.55 -15.76 3.81
C ARG A 153 2.21 -14.34 3.37
N LEU A 154 1.07 -14.19 2.72
CA LEU A 154 0.57 -12.93 2.18
C LEU A 154 -0.60 -12.42 2.99
N HIS A 155 -0.69 -11.10 3.19
CA HIS A 155 -1.89 -10.48 3.73
C HIS A 155 -3.11 -10.91 2.89
N TRP A 156 -4.22 -11.21 3.56
CA TRP A 156 -5.53 -11.55 2.97
C TRP A 156 -5.65 -12.93 2.31
N PHE A 157 -4.56 -13.70 2.30
CA PHE A 157 -4.54 -15.09 1.82
C PHE A 157 -3.90 -16.02 2.84
N GLU A 158 -4.06 -15.70 4.14
CA GLU A 158 -3.50 -16.51 5.21
C GLU A 158 -4.16 -17.89 5.27
N ASN A 159 -3.34 -18.92 5.47
CA ASN A 159 -3.85 -20.24 5.79
C ASN A 159 -4.14 -20.33 7.30
N MET A 160 -5.32 -20.86 7.65
CA MET A 160 -5.76 -21.01 9.05
C MET A 160 -4.85 -21.92 9.88
N ASP A 161 -4.05 -22.78 9.23
CA ASP A 161 -3.12 -23.71 9.88
C ASP A 161 -1.69 -23.12 10.03
N GLU A 162 -1.43 -21.90 9.56
CA GLU A 162 -0.12 -21.25 9.70
C GLU A 162 0.14 -20.72 11.11
N ASP A 163 1.43 -20.68 11.48
CA ASP A 163 1.84 -20.04 12.74
C ASP A 163 1.55 -18.55 12.67
N GLU A 164 0.61 -18.09 13.49
CA GLU A 164 0.21 -16.69 13.59
C GLU A 164 1.41 -15.74 13.80
N ASN A 165 2.52 -16.22 14.39
CA ASN A 165 3.73 -15.43 14.64
C ASN A 165 4.70 -15.34 13.45
N ARG A 166 4.48 -16.08 12.35
CA ARG A 166 5.34 -15.98 11.15
C ARG A 166 5.17 -14.58 10.53
N PRO A 167 6.21 -13.81 10.23
CA PRO A 167 6.04 -12.52 9.55
C PRO A 167 5.44 -12.70 8.14
N TYR A 168 4.79 -11.66 7.64
CA TYR A 168 4.36 -11.61 6.24
C TYR A 168 5.58 -11.40 5.35
N ASP A 169 5.79 -12.32 4.40
CA ASP A 169 7.04 -12.38 3.62
C ASP A 169 7.28 -11.10 2.79
N MET A 170 6.22 -10.43 2.33
CA MET A 170 6.35 -9.18 1.58
C MET A 170 6.55 -7.95 2.46
N GLU A 171 6.13 -7.98 3.72
CA GLU A 171 6.31 -6.87 4.67
C GLU A 171 7.74 -6.82 5.22
N GLU A 172 8.44 -7.95 5.18
CA GLU A 172 9.86 -8.01 5.51
C GLU A 172 10.67 -7.02 4.64
N PRO A 173 11.69 -6.36 5.22
CA PRO A 173 12.47 -5.38 4.49
C PRO A 173 13.16 -5.97 3.25
N ASN A 174 13.05 -5.30 2.10
CA ASN A 174 13.74 -5.69 0.89
C ASN A 174 15.27 -5.46 0.99
N PHE A 175 16.01 -5.66 -0.11
CA PHE A 175 17.48 -5.49 -0.15
C PHE A 175 17.98 -4.05 0.13
N PHE A 176 17.09 -3.04 0.13
CA PHE A 176 17.37 -1.69 0.62
C PHE A 176 16.97 -1.46 2.08
N GLY A 177 16.36 -2.45 2.74
CA GLY A 177 15.84 -2.34 4.09
C GLY A 177 14.50 -1.61 4.19
N LEU A 178 13.73 -1.60 3.09
CA LEU A 178 12.42 -0.95 2.97
C LEU A 178 11.30 -2.00 2.98
N SER A 179 10.24 -1.75 3.75
CA SER A 179 8.96 -2.47 3.65
C SER A 179 8.10 -1.70 2.66
N ILE A 180 7.94 -2.22 1.44
CA ILE A 180 7.37 -1.51 0.29
C ILE A 180 6.51 -2.45 -0.55
N ALA A 181 5.36 -1.95 -1.05
CA ALA A 181 4.44 -2.71 -1.91
C ALA A 181 4.00 -4.05 -1.31
N TYR A 182 3.75 -4.12 0.00
CA TYR A 182 3.54 -5.37 0.72
C TYR A 182 2.08 -5.73 1.00
N ASP A 183 1.16 -4.77 0.81
CA ASP A 183 -0.26 -4.95 1.03
C ASP A 183 -1.05 -4.27 -0.11
N PRO A 184 -1.82 -5.02 -0.92
CA PRO A 184 -2.61 -4.47 -2.03
C PRO A 184 -3.66 -3.43 -1.62
N TYR A 185 -4.06 -3.40 -0.35
CA TYR A 185 -4.92 -2.35 0.20
C TYR A 185 -4.19 -1.02 0.39
N MET A 186 -2.85 -1.03 0.47
CA MET A 186 -2.04 0.15 0.72
C MET A 186 -1.50 0.72 -0.60
N ARG A 187 -2.09 1.83 -1.03
CA ARG A 187 -1.65 2.62 -2.17
C ARG A 187 -0.63 3.66 -1.72
N GLU A 188 0.57 3.63 -2.30
CA GLU A 188 1.61 4.61 -2.02
C GLU A 188 1.47 5.82 -2.94
N VAL A 189 1.25 6.99 -2.37
CA VAL A 189 1.16 8.27 -3.11
C VAL A 189 2.54 8.64 -3.64
N VAL A 190 2.62 8.94 -4.94
CA VAL A 190 3.85 9.35 -5.63
C VAL A 190 3.77 10.81 -6.10
N GLN A 191 4.94 11.41 -6.33
CA GLN A 191 5.05 12.75 -6.91
C GLN A 191 4.64 12.75 -8.39
N ALA A 192 3.61 13.51 -8.73
CA ALA A 192 3.06 13.66 -10.07
C ALA A 192 2.25 14.97 -10.21
N ASP A 193 1.77 15.29 -11.41
CA ASP A 193 0.93 16.48 -11.67
C ASP A 193 -0.49 16.37 -11.08
N ARG A 194 -0.93 15.14 -10.82
CA ARG A 194 -2.23 14.79 -10.22
C ARG A 194 -2.02 13.67 -9.22
N LEU A 195 -2.95 13.52 -8.27
CA LEU A 195 -2.92 12.41 -7.32
C LEU A 195 -2.72 11.08 -8.06
N THR A 196 -1.57 10.47 -7.83
CA THR A 196 -1.13 9.25 -8.50
C THR A 196 -0.59 8.29 -7.45
N THR A 197 -0.92 7.01 -7.58
CA THR A 197 -0.54 5.98 -6.61
C THR A 197 0.18 4.81 -7.28
N CYS A 198 0.95 4.06 -6.49
CA CYS A 198 1.62 2.81 -6.86
C CYS A 198 1.47 1.79 -5.72
N GLY A 199 1.78 0.52 -5.97
CA GLY A 199 1.97 -0.47 -4.89
C GLY A 199 0.73 -1.12 -4.31
N GLY A 200 -0.46 -0.77 -4.81
CA GLY A 200 -1.74 -1.29 -4.38
C GLY A 200 -2.87 -0.73 -5.25
N ASP A 201 -4.03 -1.36 -5.19
CA ASP A 201 -5.27 -0.93 -5.87
C ASP A 201 -6.40 -0.65 -4.87
N GLY A 202 -6.07 -0.51 -3.58
CA GLY A 202 -7.06 -0.37 -2.51
C GLY A 202 -7.80 -1.68 -2.21
N GLY A 203 -7.24 -2.82 -2.61
CA GLY A 203 -7.81 -4.14 -2.40
C GLY A 203 -8.88 -4.53 -3.45
N CYS A 204 -9.06 -3.74 -4.51
CA CYS A 204 -10.10 -3.97 -5.52
C CYS A 204 -10.02 -5.37 -6.13
N ASN A 205 -8.81 -5.82 -6.52
CA ASN A 205 -8.61 -7.15 -7.09
C ASN A 205 -8.91 -8.27 -6.09
N ILE A 206 -8.56 -8.09 -4.81
CA ILE A 206 -8.85 -9.07 -3.75
C ILE A 206 -10.36 -9.13 -3.48
N CYS A 207 -11.02 -7.98 -3.28
CA CYS A 207 -12.46 -7.91 -3.10
C CYS A 207 -13.24 -8.44 -4.31
N GLY A 208 -12.69 -8.28 -5.51
CA GLY A 208 -13.22 -8.83 -6.75
C GLY A 208 -13.04 -10.34 -6.89
N GLY A 209 -12.33 -10.99 -5.97
CA GLY A 209 -12.08 -12.43 -6.01
C GLY A 209 -11.13 -12.85 -7.13
N LEU A 210 -10.19 -11.98 -7.53
CA LEU A 210 -9.30 -12.24 -8.65
C LEU A 210 -8.10 -13.14 -8.30
N GLY A 211 -8.11 -13.76 -7.11
CA GLY A 211 -7.04 -14.64 -6.65
C GLY A 211 -5.78 -13.89 -6.19
N PRO A 212 -4.82 -14.61 -5.59
CA PRO A 212 -3.61 -14.01 -5.02
C PRO A 212 -2.71 -13.37 -6.08
N PHE A 213 -2.58 -13.94 -7.29
CA PHE A 213 -1.69 -13.38 -8.29
C PHE A 213 -2.16 -12.01 -8.80
N LEU A 214 -3.43 -11.89 -9.20
CA LEU A 214 -3.97 -10.59 -9.61
C LEU A 214 -4.19 -9.65 -8.42
N GLY A 215 -4.48 -10.19 -7.24
CA GLY A 215 -4.55 -9.44 -5.99
C GLY A 215 -3.25 -8.68 -5.70
N PHE A 216 -2.10 -9.34 -5.86
CA PHE A 216 -0.78 -8.75 -5.62
C PHE A 216 -0.09 -8.17 -6.87
N LEU A 217 -0.71 -8.25 -8.05
CA LEU A 217 -0.16 -7.65 -9.27
C LEU A 217 0.12 -6.14 -9.14
N PRO A 218 -0.73 -5.33 -8.47
CA PRO A 218 -0.46 -3.91 -8.23
C PRO A 218 0.81 -3.65 -7.41
N CYS A 219 1.24 -4.62 -6.60
CA CYS A 219 2.47 -4.56 -5.81
C CYS A 219 3.75 -4.77 -6.65
N SER A 220 3.61 -5.10 -7.93
CA SER A 220 4.76 -5.19 -8.85
C SER A 220 5.47 -3.84 -8.97
N PRO A 221 6.82 -3.79 -8.98
CA PRO A 221 7.59 -2.58 -9.31
C PRO A 221 7.32 -2.04 -10.72
N HIS A 222 6.62 -2.81 -11.55
CA HIS A 222 6.33 -2.48 -12.93
C HIS A 222 4.84 -2.24 -13.18
N CYS A 223 3.97 -2.37 -12.18
CA CYS A 223 2.57 -2.01 -12.36
C CYS A 223 2.45 -0.54 -12.77
N LYS A 224 1.52 -0.24 -13.68
CA LYS A 224 1.26 1.16 -14.08
C LYS A 224 0.81 1.95 -12.85
N PRO A 225 1.39 3.14 -12.62
CA PRO A 225 0.82 4.08 -11.66
C PRO A 225 -0.62 4.42 -12.02
N GLU A 226 -1.48 4.50 -11.02
CA GLU A 226 -2.89 4.84 -11.20
C GLU A 226 -3.12 6.31 -10.87
N VAL A 227 -3.71 7.04 -11.81
CA VAL A 227 -4.14 8.43 -11.59
C VAL A 227 -5.54 8.40 -10.98
N GLN A 228 -5.69 8.95 -9.78
CA GLN A 228 -6.97 8.97 -9.08
C GLN A 228 -7.94 9.99 -9.70
N GLU A 229 -9.24 9.74 -9.52
CA GLU A 229 -10.30 10.54 -10.14
C GLU A 229 -10.30 11.99 -9.62
N ASP A 230 -10.10 12.15 -8.31
CA ASP A 230 -9.99 13.41 -7.60
C ASP A 230 -8.66 13.53 -6.85
N ASN A 231 -8.53 14.59 -6.03
CA ASN A 231 -7.36 14.85 -5.21
C ASN A 231 -7.58 14.49 -3.73
N GLU A 232 -8.73 13.92 -3.36
CA GLU A 232 -9.02 13.56 -1.98
C GLU A 232 -8.20 12.33 -1.58
N LEU A 233 -7.55 12.41 -0.43
CA LEU A 233 -6.79 11.29 0.12
C LEU A 233 -7.68 10.48 1.04
N ASN A 234 -7.62 9.16 0.92
CA ASN A 234 -8.32 8.24 1.78
C ASN A 234 -7.36 7.64 2.81
N GLY A 235 -7.52 7.97 4.10
CA GLY A 235 -6.59 7.54 5.15
C GLY A 235 -6.60 6.04 5.45
N ASP A 236 -7.56 5.28 4.90
CA ASP A 236 -7.61 3.82 5.06
C ASP A 236 -6.87 3.09 3.92
N TYR A 237 -6.61 3.74 2.79
CA TYR A 237 -5.99 3.12 1.61
C TYR A 237 -4.79 3.88 1.06
N ASP A 238 -4.65 5.18 1.32
CA ASP A 238 -3.56 6.01 0.83
C ASP A 238 -2.51 6.25 1.92
N PHE A 239 -1.28 5.92 1.58
CA PHE A 239 -0.10 6.03 2.43
C PHE A 239 0.97 6.81 1.69
N TYR A 240 1.97 7.31 2.41
CA TYR A 240 3.10 7.96 1.77
C TYR A 240 4.43 7.50 2.32
N ARG A 241 5.46 7.68 1.50
CA ARG A 241 6.85 7.42 1.85
C ARG A 241 7.64 8.73 1.75
N PRO A 242 8.07 9.33 2.87
CA PRO A 242 8.87 10.53 2.82
C PRO A 242 10.27 10.21 2.30
N ILE A 243 10.78 11.06 1.39
CA ILE A 243 12.15 10.99 0.90
C ILE A 243 12.85 12.35 1.00
N ILE A 244 14.18 12.30 1.07
CA ILE A 244 15.07 13.46 0.94
C ILE A 244 16.00 13.18 -0.23
N ARG A 245 15.90 13.95 -1.30
CA ARG A 245 16.85 13.89 -2.42
C ARG A 245 18.16 14.56 -1.99
N LEU A 246 19.28 13.86 -2.18
CA LEU A 246 20.59 14.39 -1.87
C LEU A 246 21.10 15.11 -3.12
N GLU A 247 21.24 16.44 -3.03
CA GLU A 247 21.93 17.18 -4.08
C GLU A 247 23.41 16.83 -4.04
N ASN A 248 23.99 16.50 -5.19
CA ASN A 248 25.43 16.41 -5.32
C ASN A 248 25.99 17.83 -5.14
N TYR A 249 26.54 18.13 -3.96
CA TYR A 249 27.46 19.23 -3.81
C TYR A 249 28.76 18.84 -4.50
N ASP A 250 28.88 19.18 -5.79
CA ASP A 250 30.16 19.19 -6.51
C ASP A 250 31.08 20.31 -5.98
#